data_AF-A0A946M1Y3-F1
#
_entry.id   AF-A0A946M1Y3-F1
#
_cell.length_a   1.000
_cell.length_b   1.000
_cell.length_c   1.000
_cell.angle_alpha   90.00
_cell.angle_beta   90.00
_cell.angle_gamma   90.00
#
_symmetry.space_group_name_H-M   'P 1'
#
loop_
_entity.id
_entity.type
_entity.pdbx_description
1 polymer ?
#
loop_
_entity_poly.entity_id
_entity_poly.type
_entity_poly.pdbx_seq_one_letter_code
_entity_poly.pdbx_strand_id
1 'polypeptide(L)'
;PAEIALATRLLQYPEAVESVVEDYQANVLCNYLFDLSQHFMTFYESCPVLKADDEMRDSRLRLCDLSAKTLKHGLGLLGIQTVEHM
;
A
#
# COMPACT_ATOMS: atom_id res chain seq x y z
N PRO A 1 6.88 -11.52 -9.00
CA PRO A 1 5.78 -12.08 -8.18
C PRO A 1 5.36 -11.15 -7.03
N ALA A 2 6.30 -10.63 -6.24
CA ALA A 2 6.01 -9.68 -5.16
C ALA A 2 5.42 -8.34 -5.68
N GLU A 3 5.94 -7.81 -6.79
CA GLU A 3 5.38 -6.63 -7.47
C GLU A 3 3.91 -6.80 -7.84
N ILE A 4 3.56 -7.95 -8.43
CA ILE A 4 2.18 -8.25 -8.85
C ILE A 4 1.28 -8.41 -7.63
N ALA A 5 1.75 -9.08 -6.57
CA ALA A 5 0.99 -9.23 -5.33
C ALA A 5 0.68 -7.86 -4.69
N LEU A 6 1.68 -6.98 -4.60
CA LEU A 6 1.50 -5.61 -4.11
C LEU A 6 0.54 -4.81 -4.99
N ALA A 7 0.70 -4.86 -6.31
CA ALA A 7 -0.15 -4.16 -7.26
C ALA A 7 -1.61 -4.63 -7.16
N THR A 8 -1.85 -5.95 -7.11
CA THR A 8 -3.17 -6.52 -6.91
C THR A 8 -3.77 -6.06 -5.59
N ARG A 9 -2.97 -6.02 -4.51
CA ARG A 9 -3.47 -5.54 -3.23
C ARG A 9 -3.89 -4.08 -3.30
N LEU A 10 -3.07 -3.22 -3.90
CA LEU A 10 -3.39 -1.80 -4.11
C LEU A 10 -4.69 -1.59 -4.90
N LEU A 11 -4.94 -2.43 -5.90
CA LEU A 11 -6.18 -2.38 -6.68
C LEU A 11 -7.42 -2.76 -5.87
N GLN A 12 -7.27 -3.53 -4.79
CA GLN A 12 -8.36 -3.92 -3.88
C GLN A 12 -8.68 -2.86 -2.80
N TYR A 13 -7.97 -1.73 -2.82
CA TYR A 13 -8.18 -0.67 -1.83
C TYR A 13 -9.60 -0.07 -1.87
N PRO A 14 -10.18 0.25 -3.04
CA PRO A 14 -11.53 0.79 -3.11
C PRO A 14 -12.57 -0.13 -2.46
N GLU A 15 -12.49 -1.43 -2.71
CA GLU A 15 -13.39 -2.44 -2.15
C GLU A 15 -13.26 -2.52 -0.62
N ALA A 16 -12.03 -2.40 -0.10
CA ALA A 16 -11.81 -2.35 1.35
C ALA A 16 -12.43 -1.10 1.98
N VAL A 17 -12.43 0.04 1.28
CA VAL A 17 -13.08 1.28 1.73
C VAL A 17 -14.61 1.16 1.64
N GLU A 18 -15.14 0.60 0.55
CA GLU A 18 -16.59 0.37 0.37
C GLU A 18 -17.16 -0.54 1.45
N SER A 19 -16.51 -1.66 1.76
CA SER A 19 -16.95 -2.56 2.84
C SER A 19 -17.03 -1.86 4.20
N VAL A 20 -16.14 -0.92 4.48
CA VAL A 20 -16.20 -0.14 5.74
C VAL A 20 -17.44 0.75 5.79
N VAL A 21 -17.85 1.31 4.66
CA VAL A 21 -19.06 2.13 4.54
C VAL A 21 -20.33 1.28 4.65
N GLU A 22 -20.32 0.09 4.07
CA GLU A 22 -21.48 -0.83 4.10
C GLU A 22 -21.67 -1.48 5.47
N ASP A 23 -20.59 -2.01 6.05
CA ASP A 23 -20.63 -2.81 7.27
C ASP A 23 -20.44 -1.98 8.55
N TYR A 24 -20.07 -0.70 8.43
CA TYR A 24 -19.71 0.18 9.54
C TYR A 24 -18.56 -0.37 10.42
N GLN A 25 -17.66 -1.16 9.82
CA GLN A 25 -16.57 -1.84 10.53
C GLN A 25 -15.20 -1.25 10.17
N ALA A 26 -14.73 -0.26 10.93
CA ALA A 26 -13.42 0.35 10.73
C ALA A 26 -12.24 -0.63 10.87
N ASN A 27 -12.40 -1.73 11.60
CA ASN A 27 -11.37 -2.74 11.76
C ASN A 27 -10.95 -3.40 10.43
N VAL A 28 -11.86 -3.45 9.44
CA VAL A 28 -11.60 -4.02 8.12
C VAL A 28 -10.54 -3.20 7.41
N LEU A 29 -10.66 -1.87 7.46
CA LEU A 29 -9.65 -0.95 6.92
C LEU A 29 -8.31 -1.10 7.64
N CYS A 30 -8.30 -1.20 8.96
CA CYS A 30 -7.08 -1.41 9.73
C CYS A 30 -6.35 -2.69 9.31
N ASN A 31 -7.08 -3.80 9.18
CA ASN A 31 -6.53 -5.09 8.75
C ASN A 31 -6.00 -5.03 7.32
N TYR A 32 -6.75 -4.37 6.42
CA TYR A 32 -6.30 -4.15 5.04
C TYR A 32 -4.98 -3.35 5.00
N LEU A 33 -4.89 -2.24 5.73
CA LEU A 33 -3.69 -1.39 5.73
C LEU A 33 -2.47 -2.13 6.33
N PHE A 34 -2.70 -2.93 7.37
CA PHE A 34 -1.65 -3.77 7.95
C PHE A 34 -1.13 -4.79 6.92
N ASP A 35 -2.04 -5.52 6.28
CA ASP A 35 -1.69 -6.50 5.25
C ASP A 35 -0.99 -5.86 4.03
N LEU A 36 -1.46 -4.70 3.57
CA LEU A 36 -0.81 -3.92 2.52
C LEU A 36 0.64 -3.56 2.89
N SER A 37 0.89 -3.17 4.16
CA SER A 37 2.23 -2.86 4.64
C SER A 37 3.15 -4.09 4.65
N GLN A 38 2.62 -5.27 4.95
CA GLN A 38 3.37 -6.53 4.89
C GLN A 38 3.75 -6.87 3.44
N HIS A 39 2.82 -6.72 2.49
CA HIS A 39 3.12 -6.92 1.07
C HIS A 39 4.15 -5.91 0.55
N PHE A 40 4.07 -4.65 0.98
CA PHE A 40 5.08 -3.64 0.65
C PHE A 40 6.46 -4.04 1.19
N MET A 41 6.55 -4.50 2.45
CA MET A 41 7.81 -4.95 3.05
C MET A 41 8.43 -6.11 2.25
N THR A 42 7.63 -7.12 1.89
CA THR A 42 8.09 -8.24 1.06
C THR A 42 8.58 -7.78 -0.32
N PHE A 43 7.87 -6.84 -0.95
CA PHE A 43 8.29 -6.23 -2.22
C PHE A 43 9.62 -5.48 -2.06
N TYR A 44 9.75 -4.67 -1.02
CA TYR A 44 10.95 -3.87 -0.77
C TYR A 44 12.20 -4.74 -0.55
N GLU A 45 12.06 -5.86 0.15
CA GLU A 45 13.15 -6.82 0.37
C GLU A 45 13.49 -7.62 -0.90
N SER A 46 12.48 -8.06 -1.65
CA SER A 46 12.65 -8.95 -2.80
C SER A 46 13.06 -8.22 -4.08
N CYS A 47 12.76 -6.93 -4.20
CA CYS A 47 12.90 -6.16 -5.44
C CYS A 47 13.72 -4.89 -5.19
N PRO A 48 15.06 -4.92 -5.39
CA PRO A 48 15.90 -3.75 -5.16
C PRO A 48 15.54 -2.64 -6.13
N VAL A 49 14.96 -1.55 -5.61
CA VAL A 49 14.44 -0.43 -6.42
C VAL A 49 15.58 0.39 -7.02
N LEU A 50 16.53 0.82 -6.19
CA LEU A 50 17.60 1.74 -6.61
C LEU A 50 18.68 1.09 -7.50
N LYS A 51 18.76 -0.24 -7.51
CA LYS A 51 19.75 -1.00 -8.29
C LYS A 51 19.19 -1.56 -9.60
N ALA A 52 17.93 -1.26 -9.93
CA ALA A 52 17.29 -1.72 -11.14
C ALA A 52 17.64 -0.82 -12.34
N ASP A 53 17.52 -1.35 -13.55
CA ASP A 53 17.62 -0.59 -14.79
C ASP A 53 16.55 0.52 -14.86
N ASP A 54 16.79 1.57 -15.64
CA ASP A 54 16.00 2.81 -15.59
C ASP A 54 14.47 2.60 -15.72
N GLU A 55 14.00 1.79 -16.68
CA GLU A 55 12.57 1.52 -16.84
C GLU A 55 11.97 0.74 -15.66
N MET A 56 12.71 -0.25 -15.16
CA MET A 56 12.27 -1.08 -14.04
C MET A 56 12.27 -0.29 -12.72
N ARG A 57 13.26 0.59 -12.56
CA ARG A 57 13.35 1.52 -11.42
C ARG A 57 12.16 2.46 -11.39
N ASP A 58 11.81 3.07 -12.53
CA ASP A 58 10.66 3.97 -12.62
C ASP A 58 9.34 3.27 -12.28
N SER A 59 9.15 2.04 -12.78
CA SER A 59 7.98 1.23 -12.44
C SER A 59 7.89 0.93 -10.94
N ARG A 60 9.01 0.52 -10.33
CA ARG A 60 9.09 0.24 -8.89
C ARG A 60 8.89 1.48 -8.02
N LEU A 61 9.43 2.63 -8.43
CA LEU A 61 9.21 3.90 -7.73
C LEU A 61 7.74 4.30 -7.75
N ARG A 62 7.04 4.09 -8.88
CA ARG A 62 5.59 4.33 -8.96
C ARG A 62 4.81 3.42 -8.02
N LEU A 63 5.19 2.16 -7.90
CA LEU A 63 4.59 1.24 -6.92
C LEU A 63 4.82 1.73 -5.48
N CYS A 64 6.04 2.14 -5.14
CA CYS A 64 6.34 2.71 -3.81
C CYS A 64 5.48 3.95 -3.50
N ASP A 65 5.43 4.89 -4.44
CA ASP A 65 4.67 6.14 -4.29
C ASP A 65 3.16 5.86 -4.13
N LEU A 66 2.62 4.94 -4.93
CA LEU A 66 1.21 4.53 -4.82
C LEU A 66 0.93 3.86 -3.47
N SER A 67 1.79 2.95 -3.01
CA SER A 67 1.66 2.34 -1.68
C SER A 67 1.67 3.37 -0.56
N ALA A 68 2.59 4.34 -0.60
CA ALA A 68 2.67 5.40 0.39
C ALA A 68 1.41 6.27 0.40
N LYS A 69 0.91 6.66 -0.77
CA LYS A 69 -0.34 7.44 -0.91
C LYS A 69 -1.55 6.68 -0.38
N THR A 70 -1.68 5.40 -0.69
CA THR A 70 -2.77 4.55 -0.19
C THR A 70 -2.73 4.40 1.33
N LEU A 71 -1.55 4.15 1.91
CA LEU A 71 -1.38 4.06 3.36
C LEU A 71 -1.72 5.39 4.03
N LYS A 72 -1.22 6.52 3.51
CA LYS A 72 -1.51 7.86 4.03
C LYS A 72 -3.01 8.18 3.97
N HIS A 73 -3.66 7.87 2.87
CA HIS A 73 -5.09 8.09 2.71
C HIS A 73 -5.90 7.22 3.68
N GLY A 74 -5.63 5.90 3.74
CA GLY A 74 -6.35 4.99 4.62
C GLY A 74 -6.16 5.31 6.10
N LEU A 75 -4.94 5.64 6.54
CA LEU A 75 -4.68 6.09 7.91
C LEU A 75 -5.39 7.42 8.18
N GLY A 76 -5.43 8.34 7.20
CA GLY A 76 -6.17 9.59 7.29
C GLY A 76 -7.68 9.39 7.50
N LEU A 77 -8.29 8.40 6.81
CA LEU A 77 -9.70 8.03 7.02
C LEU A 77 -9.97 7.51 8.45
N LEU A 78 -8.97 6.91 9.08
CA LEU A 78 -9.02 6.46 10.48
C LEU A 78 -8.68 7.59 11.48
N GLY A 79 -8.39 8.81 11.01
CA GLY A 79 -7.99 9.94 11.86
C GLY A 79 -6.53 9.86 12.34
N ILE A 80 -5.70 9.01 11.74
CA ILE A 80 -4.29 8.82 12.12
C ILE A 80 -3.41 9.66 11.18
N GLN A 81 -2.57 10.50 11.76
CA GLN A 81 -1.59 11.29 11.01
C GLN A 81 -0.33 10.48 10.72
N THR A 82 0.17 10.57 9.49
CA THR A 82 1.43 9.95 9.06
C THR A 82 2.59 10.94 9.15
N VAL A 83 3.80 10.44 9.41
CA VAL A 83 5.05 11.19 9.31
C VAL A 83 5.77 10.89 7.99
N GLU A 84 6.52 11.86 7.46
CA GLU A 84 7.30 11.66 6.23
C GLU A 84 8.64 10.94 6.48
N HIS A 85 9.16 11.07 7.70
CA HIS A 85 10.35 10.37 8.18
C HIS A 85 10.10 9.89 9.60
N MET A 86 10.37 8.59 9.86
CA MET A 86 10.47 8.02 11.20
C MET A 86 11.93 8.01 11.67
#